data_AF-A0A6P2C981-F1
#
_entry.id   AF-A0A6P2C981-F1
#
_cell.length_a   1.000
_cell.length_b   1.000
_cell.length_c   1.000
_cell.angle_alpha   90.00
_cell.angle_beta   90.00
_cell.angle_gamma   90.00
#
_symmetry.space_group_name_H-M   'P 1'
#
loop_
_entity.id
_entity.type
_entity.pdbx_description
1 polymer ?
#
loop_
_entity_poly.entity_id
_entity_poly.type
_entity_poly.pdbx_seq_one_letter_code
_entity_poly.pdbx_strand_id
1 'polypeptide(L)'
;MIALVLLALALVAYPAQRAPVHRVVVESDAAEDVPAESGDDGALEFAAGLDVFAACLRAGLPVATAARAAVPAAPPVLAGVLREAADLLALGADAELAWAAAARVSATEGLARAVRRSARSGAALSGAVTELSTEARAAAEDGAAAAAERAGVLIAGPLGLCFLPAFVCLGIVPVVVGLAGTVLGDGLL
;
A
#
# COMPACT_ATOMS: atom_id res chain seq x y z
N MET A 1 -52.35 2.01 -0.71
CA MET A 1 -51.65 1.46 -1.90
C MET A 1 -50.85 2.53 -2.64
N ILE A 2 -51.47 3.53 -3.27
CA ILE A 2 -50.76 4.57 -4.06
C ILE A 2 -49.78 5.42 -3.23
N ALA A 3 -50.16 5.82 -2.00
CA ALA A 3 -49.26 6.56 -1.10
C ALA A 3 -48.03 5.75 -0.66
N LEU A 4 -48.18 4.42 -0.53
CA LEU A 4 -47.09 3.51 -0.17
C LEU A 4 -46.12 3.33 -1.34
N VAL A 5 -46.65 3.25 -2.56
CA VAL A 5 -45.88 3.17 -3.80
C VAL A 5 -45.11 4.48 -4.04
N LEU A 6 -45.72 5.64 -3.80
CA LEU A 6 -45.05 6.95 -3.92
C LEU A 6 -43.97 7.15 -2.85
N LEU A 7 -44.20 6.68 -1.62
CA LEU A 7 -43.19 6.71 -0.55
C LEU A 7 -41.99 5.79 -0.87
N ALA A 8 -42.26 4.60 -1.44
CA ALA A 8 -41.22 3.68 -1.89
C ALA A 8 -40.41 4.26 -3.05
N LEU A 9 -41.06 4.90 -4.03
CA LEU A 9 -40.37 5.58 -5.14
C LEU A 9 -39.53 6.76 -4.63
N ALA A 10 -40.06 7.54 -3.69
CA ALA A 10 -39.36 8.66 -3.08
C ALA A 10 -38.11 8.18 -2.31
N LEU A 11 -38.21 7.13 -1.49
CA LEU A 11 -37.08 6.55 -0.75
C LEU A 11 -36.03 5.88 -1.64
N VAL A 12 -36.39 5.45 -2.86
CA VAL A 12 -35.44 4.91 -3.86
C VAL A 12 -34.71 6.05 -4.60
N ALA A 13 -35.41 7.16 -4.87
CA ALA A 13 -34.84 8.32 -5.56
C ALA A 13 -34.04 9.27 -4.62
N TYR A 14 -34.32 9.24 -3.31
CA TYR A 14 -33.67 10.08 -2.30
C TYR A 14 -32.20 9.75 -1.99
N PRO A 15 -31.75 8.48 -1.89
CA PRO A 15 -30.37 8.15 -1.54
C PRO A 15 -29.40 8.43 -2.69
N ALA A 16 -29.88 8.40 -3.94
CA ALA A 16 -29.10 8.76 -5.12
C ALA A 16 -28.66 10.25 -5.14
N GLN A 17 -29.38 11.12 -4.40
CA GLN A 17 -29.12 12.56 -4.36
C GLN A 17 -28.43 13.02 -3.06
N ARG A 18 -28.39 12.17 -2.02
CA ARG A 18 -27.82 12.47 -0.69
C ARG A 18 -26.58 11.65 -0.33
N ALA A 19 -25.87 11.09 -1.30
CA ALA A 19 -24.48 10.72 -1.10
C ALA A 19 -23.61 11.94 -1.43
N PRO A 20 -23.17 12.75 -0.45
CA PRO A 20 -22.03 13.61 -0.71
C PRO A 20 -20.86 12.65 -0.87
N VAL A 21 -20.48 12.39 -2.12
CA VAL A 21 -19.25 11.65 -2.51
C VAL A 21 -18.00 12.49 -2.18
N HIS A 22 -18.04 13.24 -1.08
CA HIS A 22 -17.06 14.26 -0.72
C HIS A 22 -16.27 13.86 0.52
N ARG A 23 -15.60 12.70 0.45
CA ARG A 23 -14.21 12.53 0.95
C ARG A 23 -13.64 11.19 0.49
N VAL A 24 -13.65 10.93 -0.82
CA VAL A 24 -12.41 10.39 -1.40
C VAL A 24 -11.58 11.63 -1.71
N VAL A 25 -10.98 12.20 -0.67
CA VAL A 25 -9.82 13.08 -0.88
C VAL A 25 -8.74 12.15 -1.41
N VAL A 26 -8.75 12.00 -2.72
CA VAL A 26 -7.53 11.86 -3.49
C VAL A 26 -6.80 13.18 -3.26
N GLU A 27 -5.99 13.24 -2.20
CA GLU A 27 -4.93 14.24 -2.13
C GLU A 27 -3.84 13.77 -3.08
N SER A 28 -4.04 14.08 -4.36
CA SER A 28 -3.03 13.97 -5.40
C SER A 28 -3.30 15.06 -6.42
N ASP A 29 -2.75 16.24 -6.12
CA ASP A 29 -2.33 17.25 -7.08
C ASP A 29 -1.30 18.12 -6.30
N ALA A 30 -0.05 18.32 -6.68
CA ALA A 30 0.61 18.19 -7.96
C ALA A 30 2.12 17.92 -7.76
N ALA A 31 2.65 16.89 -8.41
CA ALA A 31 4.04 16.80 -8.83
C ALA A 31 4.16 15.69 -9.91
N GLU A 32 4.09 16.12 -11.17
CA GLU A 32 4.44 15.40 -12.41
C GLU A 32 3.83 14.01 -12.66
N ASP A 33 2.97 13.97 -13.69
CA ASP A 33 2.35 12.79 -14.29
C ASP A 33 3.41 11.87 -14.93
N VAL A 34 3.85 10.88 -14.14
CA VAL A 34 4.48 9.63 -14.60
C VAL A 34 3.48 8.52 -14.26
N PRO A 35 3.18 7.56 -15.17
CA PRO A 35 2.25 6.49 -14.89
C PRO A 35 2.69 5.76 -13.62
N ALA A 36 1.86 5.82 -12.57
CA ALA A 36 2.04 5.09 -11.34
C ALA A 36 1.81 3.59 -11.60
N GLU A 37 2.72 2.95 -12.31
CA GLU A 37 2.88 1.51 -12.18
C GLU A 37 3.48 1.26 -10.79
N SER A 38 2.65 0.63 -9.94
CA SER A 38 3.08 -0.30 -8.90
C SER A 38 4.11 0.19 -7.86
N GLY A 39 3.63 0.95 -6.87
CA GLY A 39 4.39 1.16 -5.62
C GLY A 39 4.82 -0.14 -4.92
N ASP A 40 4.12 -1.25 -5.17
CA ASP A 40 4.47 -2.59 -4.72
C ASP A 40 5.67 -3.19 -5.49
N ASP A 41 5.65 -3.11 -6.82
CA ASP A 41 6.77 -3.56 -7.66
C ASP A 41 8.04 -2.76 -7.34
N GLY A 42 7.91 -1.44 -7.12
CA GLY A 42 9.04 -0.60 -6.72
C GLY A 42 9.68 -1.02 -5.39
N ALA A 43 8.88 -1.47 -4.42
CA ALA A 43 9.37 -1.98 -3.14
C ALA A 43 10.05 -3.36 -3.30
N LEU A 44 9.50 -4.24 -4.14
CA LEU A 44 10.08 -5.54 -4.45
C LEU A 44 11.39 -5.42 -5.24
N GLU A 45 11.46 -4.51 -6.21
CA GLU A 45 12.69 -4.19 -6.95
C GLU A 45 13.77 -3.64 -6.01
N PHE A 46 13.39 -2.74 -5.09
CA PHE A 46 14.31 -2.23 -4.08
C PHE A 46 14.85 -3.35 -3.19
N ALA A 47 13.98 -4.24 -2.71
CA ALA A 47 14.37 -5.42 -1.95
C ALA A 47 15.32 -6.33 -2.74
N ALA A 48 15.05 -6.57 -4.02
CA ALA A 48 15.89 -7.38 -4.89
C ALA A 48 17.31 -6.80 -5.06
N GLY A 49 17.41 -5.48 -5.24
CA GLY A 49 18.71 -4.79 -5.30
C GLY A 49 19.50 -4.93 -3.99
N LEU A 50 18.84 -4.81 -2.83
CA LEU A 50 19.46 -5.04 -1.53
C LEU A 50 19.85 -6.51 -1.31
N ASP A 51 19.05 -7.47 -1.78
CA ASP A 51 19.34 -8.89 -1.67
C ASP A 51 20.62 -9.27 -2.43
N VAL A 52 20.80 -8.74 -3.66
CA VAL A 52 22.03 -8.93 -4.43
C VAL A 52 23.22 -8.32 -3.69
N PHE A 53 23.06 -7.10 -3.16
CA PHE A 53 24.12 -6.46 -2.38
C PHE A 53 24.50 -7.27 -1.13
N ALA A 54 23.51 -7.73 -0.36
CA ALA A 54 23.71 -8.58 0.81
C ALA A 54 24.34 -9.94 0.45
N ALA A 55 23.94 -10.54 -0.67
CA ALA A 55 24.54 -11.79 -1.17
C ALA A 55 26.02 -11.59 -1.53
N CYS A 56 26.35 -10.51 -2.22
CA CYS A 56 27.73 -10.17 -2.54
C CYS A 56 28.59 -9.96 -1.28
N LEU A 57 28.06 -9.24 -0.28
CA LEU A 57 28.75 -9.04 1.00
C LEU A 57 28.94 -10.36 1.77
N ARG A 58 27.93 -11.24 1.78
CA ARG A 58 28.06 -12.60 2.38
C ARG A 58 29.08 -13.47 1.67
N ALA A 59 29.23 -13.29 0.36
CA ALA A 59 30.27 -13.94 -0.42
C ALA A 59 31.69 -13.38 -0.15
N GLY A 60 31.81 -12.35 0.70
CA GLY A 60 33.08 -11.74 1.07
C GLY A 60 33.60 -10.69 0.09
N LEU A 61 32.76 -10.20 -0.83
CA LEU A 61 33.16 -9.13 -1.74
C LEU A 61 33.38 -7.81 -0.97
N PRO A 62 34.41 -7.02 -1.36
CA PRO A 62 34.56 -5.66 -0.86
C PRO A 62 33.30 -4.81 -1.13
N VAL A 63 32.98 -3.88 -0.23
CA VAL A 63 31.75 -3.07 -0.29
C VAL A 63 31.59 -2.34 -1.63
N ALA A 64 32.67 -1.77 -2.18
CA ALA A 64 32.64 -1.11 -3.48
C ALA A 64 32.24 -2.07 -4.61
N THR A 65 32.85 -3.25 -4.65
CA THR A 65 32.59 -4.29 -5.66
C THR A 65 31.18 -4.86 -5.51
N ALA A 66 30.73 -5.10 -4.27
CA ALA A 66 29.39 -5.56 -3.98
C ALA A 66 28.33 -4.52 -4.40
N ALA A 67 28.57 -3.23 -4.12
CA ALA A 67 27.67 -2.15 -4.53
C ALA A 67 27.59 -2.03 -6.05
N ARG A 68 28.73 -2.08 -6.77
CA ARG A 68 28.74 -2.14 -8.25
C ARG A 68 27.95 -3.34 -8.78
N ALA A 69 28.12 -4.52 -8.17
CA ALA A 69 27.47 -5.74 -8.63
C ALA A 69 25.95 -5.73 -8.45
N ALA A 70 25.44 -4.99 -7.47
CA ALA A 70 24.00 -4.86 -7.20
C ALA A 70 23.28 -3.85 -8.12
N VAL A 71 24.01 -2.95 -8.79
CA VAL A 71 23.43 -1.91 -9.67
C VAL A 71 22.44 -2.45 -10.72
N PRO A 72 22.72 -3.56 -11.44
CA PRO A 72 21.80 -4.05 -12.47
C PRO A 72 20.46 -4.58 -11.94
N ALA A 73 20.40 -4.97 -10.67
CA ALA A 73 19.20 -5.48 -10.02
C ALA A 73 18.45 -4.42 -9.20
N ALA A 74 18.98 -3.19 -9.14
CA ALA A 74 18.45 -2.13 -8.31
C ALA A 74 17.57 -1.18 -9.14
N PRO A 75 16.46 -0.66 -8.56
CA PRO A 75 15.66 0.39 -9.19
C PRO A 75 16.47 1.68 -9.35
N PRO A 76 16.07 2.62 -10.22
CA PRO A 76 16.89 3.76 -10.63
C PRO A 76 17.51 4.58 -9.48
N VAL A 77 16.73 4.83 -8.43
CA VAL A 77 17.18 5.56 -7.23
C VAL A 77 18.27 4.80 -6.49
N LEU A 78 18.06 3.51 -6.20
CA LEU A 78 19.03 2.67 -5.51
C LEU A 78 20.28 2.44 -6.38
N ALA A 79 20.09 2.19 -7.67
CA ALA A 79 21.18 2.02 -8.63
C ALA A 79 22.08 3.26 -8.72
N GLY A 80 21.48 4.46 -8.67
CA GLY A 80 22.21 5.73 -8.62
C GLY A 80 23.13 5.82 -7.41
N VAL A 81 22.59 5.62 -6.21
CA VAL A 81 23.36 5.73 -4.97
C VAL A 81 24.42 4.63 -4.84
N LEU A 82 24.13 3.40 -5.28
CA LEU A 82 25.08 2.29 -5.27
C LEU A 82 26.26 2.55 -6.22
N ARG A 83 25.99 3.12 -7.39
CA ARG A 83 27.03 3.46 -8.37
C ARG A 83 27.94 4.56 -7.84
N GLU A 84 27.36 5.64 -7.33
CA GLU A 84 28.11 6.76 -6.74
C GLU A 84 28.96 6.30 -5.55
N ALA A 85 28.37 5.54 -4.63
CA ALA A 85 29.10 5.01 -3.48
C ALA A 85 30.24 4.07 -3.90
N ALA A 86 30.00 3.20 -4.87
CA ALA A 86 31.03 2.30 -5.35
C ALA A 86 32.20 3.05 -6.03
N ASP A 87 31.91 4.10 -6.79
CA ASP A 87 32.93 4.92 -7.44
C ASP A 87 33.76 5.70 -6.42
N LEU A 88 33.12 6.32 -5.43
CA LEU A 88 33.81 7.02 -4.36
C LEU A 88 34.68 6.08 -3.51
N LEU A 89 34.16 4.91 -3.14
CA LEU A 89 34.94 3.90 -2.41
C LEU A 89 36.12 3.37 -3.23
N ALA A 90 35.95 3.19 -4.54
CA ALA A 90 37.04 2.79 -5.43
C ALA A 90 38.13 3.86 -5.54
N LEU A 91 37.78 5.14 -5.38
CA LEU A 91 38.71 6.26 -5.27
C LEU A 91 39.33 6.40 -3.87
N GLY A 92 38.97 5.55 -2.91
CA GLY A 92 39.49 5.56 -1.54
C GLY A 92 38.77 6.52 -0.60
N ALA A 93 37.59 7.03 -0.96
CA ALA A 93 36.75 7.78 -0.03
C ALA A 93 36.33 6.91 1.17
N ASP A 94 36.12 7.54 2.32
CA ASP A 94 35.55 6.86 3.47
C ASP A 94 34.04 6.59 3.28
N ALA A 95 33.47 5.80 4.20
CA ALA A 95 32.06 5.43 4.16
C ALA A 95 31.10 6.61 4.42
N GLU A 96 31.54 7.68 5.08
CA GLU A 96 30.71 8.86 5.32
C GLU A 96 30.51 9.63 4.01
N LEU A 97 31.61 9.89 3.29
CA LEU A 97 31.59 10.59 2.02
C LEU A 97 30.93 9.75 0.93
N ALA A 98 31.28 8.46 0.83
CA ALA A 98 30.77 7.59 -0.22
C ALA A 98 29.25 7.38 -0.16
N TRP A 99 28.64 7.44 1.02
CA TRP A 99 27.20 7.19 1.20
C TRP A 99 26.39 8.46 1.49
N ALA A 100 26.99 9.65 1.32
CA ALA A 100 26.33 10.93 1.56
C ALA A 100 25.11 11.13 0.65
N ALA A 101 25.16 10.68 -0.61
CA ALA A 101 24.03 10.75 -1.52
C ALA A 101 22.85 9.89 -1.05
N ALA A 102 23.12 8.68 -0.57
CA ALA A 102 22.10 7.78 -0.04
C ALA A 102 21.40 8.35 1.19
N ALA A 103 22.07 9.17 2.00
CA ALA A 103 21.48 9.83 3.17
C ALA A 103 20.52 10.98 2.83
N ARG A 104 20.56 11.51 1.59
CA ARG A 104 19.68 12.60 1.14
C ARG A 104 18.34 12.12 0.59
N VAL A 105 18.22 10.83 0.33
CA VAL A 105 17.01 10.22 -0.24
C VAL A 105 16.37 9.33 0.83
N SER A 106 15.12 9.61 1.17
CA SER A 106 14.37 8.92 2.23
C SER A 106 14.38 7.40 2.05
N ALA A 107 14.18 6.92 0.82
CA ALA A 107 14.17 5.50 0.48
C ALA A 107 15.51 4.78 0.77
N THR A 108 16.64 5.48 0.71
CA THR A 108 17.98 4.90 0.92
C THR A 108 18.64 5.37 2.22
N GLU A 109 17.96 6.19 3.01
CA GLU A 109 18.51 6.73 4.25
C GLU A 109 18.82 5.62 5.27
N GLY A 110 17.94 4.61 5.35
CA GLY A 110 18.16 3.41 6.18
C GLY A 110 19.44 2.67 5.80
N LEU A 111 19.70 2.52 4.50
CA LEU A 111 20.92 1.93 3.97
C LEU A 111 22.15 2.76 4.33
N ALA A 112 22.11 4.07 4.10
CA ALA A 112 23.22 4.98 4.44
C ALA A 112 23.56 4.91 5.94
N ARG A 113 22.54 4.92 6.80
CA ARG A 113 22.69 4.79 8.25
C ARG A 113 23.28 3.43 8.63
N ALA A 114 22.85 2.36 7.97
CA ALA A 114 23.38 1.02 8.20
C ALA A 114 24.87 0.92 7.85
N VAL A 115 25.25 1.38 6.65
CA VAL A 115 26.65 1.35 6.20
C VAL A 115 27.55 2.17 7.11
N ARG A 116 27.17 3.40 7.45
CA ARG A 116 27.95 4.27 8.35
C ARG A 116 28.10 3.70 9.76
N ARG A 117 27.09 2.99 10.25
CA ARG A 117 27.16 2.29 11.54
C ARG A 117 28.13 1.11 11.47
N SER A 118 27.99 0.25 10.46
CA SER A 118 28.85 -0.92 10.24
C SER A 118 30.31 -0.54 10.01
N ALA A 119 30.58 0.56 9.30
CA ALA A 119 31.93 1.08 9.09
C ALA A 119 32.59 1.51 10.42
N ARG A 120 31.82 2.03 11.37
CA ARG A 120 32.32 2.48 12.69
C ARG A 120 32.45 1.34 13.70
N SER A 121 31.62 0.30 13.62
CA SER A 121 31.55 -0.78 14.63
C SER A 121 32.12 -2.12 14.17
N GLY A 122 32.44 -2.30 12.88
CA GLY A 122 32.89 -3.58 12.31
C GLY A 122 31.81 -4.66 12.22
N ALA A 123 30.55 -4.35 12.56
CA ALA A 123 29.43 -5.29 12.48
C ALA A 123 29.07 -5.64 11.02
N ALA A 124 28.67 -6.89 10.78
CA ALA A 124 28.41 -7.42 9.43
C ALA A 124 27.30 -6.63 8.71
N LEU A 125 27.70 -5.76 7.78
CA LEU A 125 26.82 -4.95 6.94
C LEU A 125 25.78 -5.80 6.19
N SER A 126 26.14 -7.02 5.80
CA SER A 126 25.25 -7.97 5.12
C SER A 126 23.97 -8.27 5.91
N GLY A 127 24.05 -8.37 7.25
CA GLY A 127 22.87 -8.59 8.09
C GLY A 127 21.92 -7.41 8.06
N ALA A 128 22.45 -6.19 8.21
CA ALA A 128 21.65 -4.97 8.17
C ALA A 128 21.01 -4.73 6.79
N VAL A 129 21.71 -5.06 5.70
CA VAL A 129 21.14 -4.95 4.35
C VAL A 129 20.05 -6.01 4.12
N THR A 130 20.20 -7.20 4.69
CA THR A 130 19.15 -8.25 4.64
C THR A 130 17.91 -7.82 5.43
N GLU A 131 18.07 -7.18 6.58
CA GLU A 131 16.95 -6.63 7.36
C GLU A 131 16.18 -5.58 6.56
N LEU A 132 16.89 -4.65 5.90
CA LEU A 132 16.27 -3.66 5.02
C LEU A 132 15.54 -4.29 3.82
N SER A 133 16.03 -5.40 3.25
CA SER A 133 15.31 -6.09 2.17
C SER A 133 14.05 -6.80 2.67
N THR A 134 14.08 -7.35 3.90
CA THR A 134 12.89 -7.93 4.53
C THR A 134 11.84 -6.87 4.89
N GLU A 135 12.26 -5.70 5.38
CA GLU A 135 11.35 -4.57 5.66
C GLU A 135 10.66 -4.09 4.39
N ALA A 136 11.40 -3.98 3.27
CA ALA A 136 10.83 -3.58 1.98
C ALA A 136 9.78 -4.57 1.46
N ARG A 137 10.01 -5.88 1.64
CA ARG A 137 9.04 -6.93 1.29
C ARG A 137 7.80 -6.91 2.18
N ALA A 138 7.98 -6.69 3.49
CA ALA A 138 6.85 -6.57 4.41
C ALA A 138 5.96 -5.37 4.05
N ALA A 139 6.56 -4.22 3.72
CA ALA A 139 5.82 -3.04 3.29
C ALA A 139 5.03 -3.26 1.99
N ALA A 140 5.60 -4.02 1.05
CA ALA A 140 4.93 -4.48 -0.17
C ALA A 140 3.69 -5.33 0.16
N GLU A 141 3.89 -6.38 0.97
CA GLU A 141 2.80 -7.28 1.41
C GLU A 141 1.67 -6.55 2.13
N ASP A 142 2.00 -5.62 3.03
CA ASP A 142 1.03 -4.78 3.74
C ASP A 142 0.20 -3.92 2.77
N GLY A 143 0.86 -3.35 1.75
CA GLY A 143 0.21 -2.56 0.70
C GLY A 143 -0.76 -3.40 -0.14
N ALA A 144 -0.31 -4.59 -0.55
CA ALA A 144 -1.14 -5.54 -1.30
C ALA A 144 -2.35 -6.02 -0.50
N ALA A 145 -2.16 -6.32 0.80
CA ALA A 145 -3.25 -6.72 1.70
C ALA A 145 -4.29 -5.58 1.85
N ALA A 146 -3.83 -4.36 2.10
CA ALA A 146 -4.71 -3.19 2.21
C ALA A 146 -5.50 -2.93 0.91
N ALA A 147 -4.89 -3.14 -0.26
CA ALA A 147 -5.57 -3.02 -1.54
C ALA A 147 -6.67 -4.10 -1.71
N ALA A 148 -6.38 -5.35 -1.33
CA ALA A 148 -7.34 -6.45 -1.38
C ALA A 148 -8.54 -6.22 -0.45
N GLU A 149 -8.32 -5.73 0.76
CA GLU A 149 -9.39 -5.39 1.71
C GLU A 149 -10.32 -4.29 1.16
N ARG A 150 -9.73 -3.24 0.58
CA ARG A 150 -10.50 -2.14 -0.05
C ARG A 150 -11.31 -2.62 -1.25
N ALA A 151 -10.74 -3.52 -2.06
CA ALA A 151 -11.46 -4.12 -3.18
C ALA A 151 -12.70 -4.90 -2.70
N GLY A 152 -12.58 -5.65 -1.61
CA GLY A 152 -13.72 -6.35 -1.00
C GLY A 152 -14.87 -5.41 -0.62
N VAL A 153 -14.55 -4.26 -0.01
CA VAL A 153 -15.55 -3.24 0.35
C VAL A 153 -16.17 -2.61 -0.89
N LEU A 154 -15.37 -2.27 -1.91
CA LEU A 154 -15.86 -1.68 -3.16
C LEU A 154 -16.75 -2.63 -3.96
N ILE A 155 -16.52 -3.95 -3.86
CA ILE A 155 -17.35 -4.98 -4.51
C ILE A 155 -18.64 -5.21 -3.72
N ALA A 156 -18.55 -5.38 -2.39
CA ALA A 156 -19.70 -5.70 -1.56
C ALA A 156 -20.65 -4.52 -1.33
N GLY A 157 -20.12 -3.28 -1.28
CA GLY A 157 -20.89 -2.05 -1.07
C GLY A 157 -22.08 -1.86 -2.03
N PRO A 158 -21.88 -1.83 -3.37
CA PRO A 158 -22.98 -1.65 -4.33
C PRO A 158 -23.96 -2.82 -4.32
N LEU A 159 -23.50 -4.05 -4.04
CA LEU A 159 -24.37 -5.21 -3.92
C LEU A 159 -25.28 -5.10 -2.70
N GLY A 160 -24.72 -4.71 -1.55
CA GLY A 160 -25.49 -4.44 -0.34
C GLY A 160 -26.50 -3.30 -0.53
N LEU A 161 -26.10 -2.24 -1.23
CA LEU A 161 -26.98 -1.13 -1.59
C LEU A 161 -28.15 -1.58 -2.49
N CYS A 162 -27.91 -2.50 -3.43
CA CYS A 162 -28.98 -3.07 -4.26
C CYS A 162 -29.86 -4.07 -3.50
N PHE A 163 -29.30 -4.84 -2.56
CA PHE A 163 -30.04 -5.88 -1.84
C PHE A 163 -30.94 -5.33 -0.73
N LEU A 164 -30.51 -4.25 -0.06
CA LEU A 164 -31.27 -3.63 1.02
C LEU A 164 -32.73 -3.28 0.65
N PRO A 165 -33.02 -2.56 -0.45
CA PRO A 165 -34.41 -2.26 -0.83
C PRO A 165 -35.21 -3.50 -1.21
N ALA A 166 -34.58 -4.49 -1.86
CA ALA A 166 -35.24 -5.74 -2.22
C ALA A 166 -35.65 -6.54 -0.97
N PHE A 167 -34.76 -6.64 0.02
CA PHE A 167 -35.03 -7.31 1.29
C PHE A 167 -36.16 -6.65 2.07
N VAL A 168 -36.24 -5.32 2.08
CA VAL A 168 -37.32 -4.58 2.74
C VAL A 168 -38.67 -4.90 2.08
N CYS A 169 -38.75 -4.80 0.75
CA CYS A 169 -39.98 -5.02 -0.01
C CYS A 169 -40.47 -6.48 0.04
N LEU A 170 -39.55 -7.44 -0.08
CA LEU A 170 -39.88 -8.87 -0.19
C LEU A 170 -39.91 -9.57 1.17
N GLY A 171 -39.13 -9.11 2.15
CA GLY A 171 -38.99 -9.76 3.47
C GLY A 171 -39.75 -9.04 4.58
N ILE A 172 -39.41 -7.77 4.85
CA ILE A 172 -39.90 -7.04 6.03
C ILE A 172 -41.36 -6.62 5.89
N VAL A 173 -41.71 -6.01 4.75
CA VAL A 173 -43.07 -5.46 4.53
C VAL A 173 -44.16 -6.53 4.69
N PRO A 174 -44.07 -7.73 4.07
CA PRO A 174 -45.11 -8.75 4.22
C PRO A 174 -45.27 -9.24 5.67
N VAL A 175 -44.16 -9.39 6.40
CA VAL A 175 -44.17 -9.86 7.79
C VAL A 175 -44.84 -8.84 8.70
N VAL A 176 -44.51 -7.56 8.56
CA VAL A 176 -45.12 -6.48 9.35
C VAL A 176 -46.62 -6.36 9.07
N VAL A 177 -47.03 -6.46 7.80
CA VAL A 177 -48.45 -6.44 7.42
C VAL A 177 -49.21 -7.63 8.00
N GLY A 178 -48.63 -8.83 7.94
CA GLY A 178 -49.22 -10.04 8.53
C GLY A 178 -49.41 -9.92 10.04
N LEU A 179 -48.38 -9.46 10.76
CA LEU A 179 -48.43 -9.23 12.20
C LEU A 179 -49.44 -8.13 12.57
N ALA A 180 -49.40 -6.98 11.89
CA ALA A 180 -50.34 -5.89 12.17
C ALA A 180 -51.80 -6.34 11.98
N GLY A 181 -52.06 -7.20 11.00
CA GLY A 181 -53.37 -7.81 10.79
C GLY A 181 -53.83 -8.69 11.95
N THR A 182 -52.94 -9.51 12.53
CA THR A 182 -53.31 -10.40 13.64
C THR A 182 -53.49 -9.65 14.96
N VAL A 183 -52.61 -8.70 15.30
CA VAL A 183 -52.73 -7.97 16.59
C VAL A 183 -53.92 -7.01 16.60
N LEU A 184 -54.23 -6.39 15.46
CA LEU A 184 -55.37 -5.48 15.33
C LEU A 184 -56.70 -6.24 15.16
N GLY A 185 -56.64 -7.48 14.66
CA GLY A 185 -57.80 -8.38 14.51
C GLY A 185 -58.20 -9.09 15.81
N ASP A 186 -57.24 -9.55 16.62
CA ASP A 186 -57.51 -10.23 17.90
C ASP A 186 -57.81 -9.26 19.06
N GLY A 187 -57.49 -7.97 18.93
CA GLY A 187 -57.79 -6.95 19.95
C GLY A 187 -59.17 -6.29 19.83
N LEU A 188 -59.96 -6.65 18.81
CA LEU A 188 -61.24 -6.01 18.47
C LEU A 188 -62.44 -6.99 18.47
N LEU A 189 -62.28 -8.17 19.09
CA LEU A 189 -63.36 -9.12 19.37
C LEU A 189 -63.48 -9.41 20.86
#